data_AF-A0A7V9ERQ7-F1
#
_entry.id   AF-A0A7V9ERQ7-F1
#
_cell.length_a   1.000
_cell.length_b   1.000
_cell.length_c   1.000
_cell.angle_alpha   90.00
_cell.angle_beta   90.00
_cell.angle_gamma   90.00
#
_symmetry.space_group_name_H-M   'P 1'
#
loop_
_entity.id
_entity.type
_entity.pdbx_description
1 polymer ?
#
loop_
_entity_poly.entity_id
_entity_poly.type
_entity_poly.pdbx_seq_one_letter_code
_entity_poly.pdbx_strand_id
1 'polypeptide(L)'
;MIDPGTGIMYAVSGWNQKFYTVDMDTGAAPQSGSTGFQNGRRLAVNSTGVIYGIDNFSPYTYNKTTGAATLIGPTLLPNLVEAADFNSNGVLYGMEGGGGSDYLHLRVLVTINLTTGLGGW
;
A
#
# COMPACT_ATOMS: atom_id res chain seq x y z
N MET A 1 2.64 -0.66 9.20
CA MET A 1 1.44 -1.52 9.09
C MET A 1 1.79 -2.83 9.75
N ILE A 2 0.91 -3.32 10.60
CA ILE A 2 1.19 -4.47 11.46
C ILE A 2 0.61 -5.70 10.78
N ASP A 3 1.40 -6.76 10.65
CA ASP A 3 0.90 -8.07 10.27
C ASP A 3 0.14 -8.67 11.47
N PRO A 4 -1.19 -8.88 11.34
CA PRO A 4 -2.00 -9.34 12.47
C PRO A 4 -1.67 -10.77 12.92
N GLY A 5 -1.03 -11.59 12.07
CA GLY A 5 -0.66 -12.95 12.42
C GLY A 5 0.65 -13.07 13.19
N THR A 6 1.55 -12.09 13.03
CA THR A 6 2.92 -12.14 13.60
C THR A 6 3.23 -11.00 14.56
N GLY A 7 2.45 -9.92 14.54
CA GLY A 7 2.72 -8.69 15.28
C GLY A 7 3.88 -7.85 14.71
N ILE A 8 4.52 -8.30 13.62
CA ILE A 8 5.62 -7.56 13.01
C ILE A 8 5.06 -6.32 12.31
N MET A 9 5.62 -5.15 12.64
CA MET A 9 5.34 -3.93 11.90
C MET A 9 6.30 -3.78 10.72
N TYR A 10 5.75 -3.50 9.55
CA TYR A 10 6.49 -3.15 8.36
C TYR A 10 6.36 -1.66 8.06
N ALA A 11 7.31 -1.10 7.30
CA ALA A 11 7.25 0.25 6.77
C ALA A 11 8.02 0.35 5.44
N VAL A 12 7.66 1.34 4.63
CA VAL A 12 8.35 1.67 3.38
C VAL A 12 8.68 3.15 3.33
N SER A 13 9.79 3.49 2.70
CA SER A 13 10.11 4.86 2.35
C SER A 13 9.57 5.19 0.97
N GLY A 14 8.76 6.26 0.90
CA GLY A 14 8.21 6.76 -0.34
C GLY A 14 9.21 7.46 -1.27
N TRP A 15 10.50 7.53 -0.91
CA TRP A 15 11.51 8.33 -1.62
C TRP A 15 12.76 7.56 -2.04
N ASN A 16 13.27 6.67 -1.18
CA ASN A 16 14.56 6.00 -1.39
C ASN A 16 14.45 4.47 -1.49
N GLN A 17 13.24 3.96 -1.77
CA GLN A 17 12.98 2.55 -2.06
C GLN A 17 13.30 1.60 -0.90
N LYS A 18 13.40 2.12 0.34
CA LYS A 18 13.75 1.30 1.49
C LYS A 18 12.53 0.62 2.07
N PHE A 19 12.72 -0.65 2.44
CA PHE A 19 11.75 -1.46 3.19
C PHE A 19 12.30 -1.75 4.58
N TYR A 20 11.44 -1.71 5.58
CA TYR A 20 11.81 -1.79 6.98
C TYR A 20 10.89 -2.72 7.76
N THR A 21 11.46 -3.38 8.75
CA THR A 21 10.75 -3.94 9.90
C THR A 21 10.95 -3.00 11.08
N VAL A 22 9.89 -2.73 11.82
CA VAL A 22 9.91 -1.85 13.00
C VAL A 22 9.76 -2.71 14.25
N ASP A 23 10.74 -2.58 15.14
CA ASP A 23 10.65 -3.08 16.50
C ASP A 23 9.66 -2.20 17.27
N MET A 24 8.57 -2.80 17.73
CA MET A 24 7.45 -2.10 18.35
C MET A 24 7.73 -1.65 19.79
N ASP A 25 8.71 -2.26 20.45
CA ASP A 25 9.06 -1.94 21.84
C ASP A 25 10.02 -0.74 21.90
N THR A 26 10.92 -0.63 20.93
CA THR A 26 11.99 0.37 20.88
C THR A 26 11.79 1.45 19.81
N GLY A 27 10.93 1.20 18.82
CA GLY A 27 10.77 2.05 17.64
C GLY A 27 11.92 1.94 16.63
N ALA A 28 12.89 1.04 16.84
CA ALA A 28 13.99 0.85 15.91
C ALA A 28 13.50 0.28 14.58
N ALA A 29 13.89 0.91 13.47
CA ALA A 29 13.48 0.52 12.12
C ALA A 29 14.72 0.25 11.24
N PRO A 30 15.44 -0.87 11.45
CA PRO A 30 16.53 -1.24 10.55
C PRO A 30 15.99 -1.48 9.14
N GLN A 31 16.77 -1.11 8.13
CA GLN A 31 16.42 -1.42 6.76
C GLN A 31 16.51 -2.94 6.56
N SER A 32 15.41 -3.55 6.14
CA SER A 32 15.31 -5.00 5.89
C SER A 32 15.47 -5.33 4.41
N GLY A 33 15.25 -4.36 3.52
CA GLY A 33 15.31 -4.61 2.08
C GLY A 33 15.13 -3.39 1.20
N SER A 34 14.87 -3.66 -0.07
CA SER A 34 14.58 -2.65 -1.10
C SER A 34 13.27 -3.00 -1.80
N THR A 35 12.41 -2.01 -2.01
CA THR A 35 11.16 -2.16 -2.76
C THR A 35 11.40 -2.36 -4.26
N GLY A 36 12.56 -1.92 -4.76
CA GLY A 36 12.89 -1.93 -6.19
C GLY A 36 12.18 -0.87 -7.02
N PHE A 37 11.38 0.01 -6.38
CA PHE A 37 10.72 1.14 -7.03
C PHE A 37 10.46 2.30 -6.05
N GLN A 38 10.43 3.52 -6.59
CA GLN A 38 10.09 4.73 -5.82
C GLN A 38 8.56 4.93 -5.75
N ASN A 39 8.09 5.70 -4.76
CA ASN A 39 6.68 6.04 -4.56
C ASN A 39 5.74 4.92 -4.09
N GLY A 40 6.27 3.78 -3.64
CA GLY A 40 5.49 2.84 -2.82
C GLY A 40 5.02 3.55 -1.55
N ARG A 41 3.74 3.88 -1.48
CA ARG A 41 3.11 4.59 -0.36
C ARG A 41 1.89 3.77 0.08
N ARG A 42 1.26 4.14 1.21
CA ARG A 42 -0.05 3.61 1.64
C ARG A 42 -0.11 2.09 1.71
N LEU A 43 0.56 1.52 2.70
CA LEU A 43 0.53 0.08 2.90
C LEU A 43 -0.71 -0.34 3.68
N ALA A 44 -1.29 -1.45 3.26
CA ALA A 44 -2.37 -2.17 3.93
C ALA A 44 -1.96 -3.64 4.08
N VAL A 45 -2.44 -4.30 5.12
CA VAL A 45 -2.18 -5.73 5.34
C VAL A 45 -3.51 -6.45 5.45
N ASN A 46 -3.69 -7.50 4.67
CA ASN A 46 -4.90 -8.29 4.76
C ASN A 46 -4.87 -9.22 5.99
N SER A 47 -5.98 -9.90 6.26
CA SER A 47 -6.10 -10.84 7.38
C SER A 47 -5.15 -12.04 7.33
N THR A 48 -4.56 -12.33 6.17
CA THR A 48 -3.58 -13.42 6.00
C THR A 48 -2.13 -12.95 6.10
N GLY A 49 -1.89 -11.67 6.39
CA GLY A 49 -0.55 -11.11 6.57
C GLY A 49 0.19 -10.81 5.26
N VAL A 50 -0.52 -10.72 4.13
CA VAL A 50 0.03 -10.24 2.85
C VAL A 50 0.02 -8.72 2.84
N ILE A 51 1.19 -8.14 2.54
CA ILE A 51 1.37 -6.69 2.47
C ILE A 51 1.05 -6.20 1.06
N TYR A 52 0.12 -5.26 1.00
CA TYR A 52 -0.21 -4.50 -0.19
C TYR A 52 0.25 -3.05 -0.01
N GLY A 53 0.55 -2.39 -1.11
CA GLY A 53 0.77 -0.96 -1.15
C GLY A 53 0.31 -0.39 -2.47
N ILE A 54 -0.04 0.89 -2.49
CA ILE A 54 -0.50 1.57 -3.69
C ILE A 54 0.38 2.79 -3.90
N ASP A 55 0.90 2.95 -5.10
CA ASP A 55 1.52 4.23 -5.48
C ASP A 55 0.43 5.28 -5.74
N ASN A 56 0.53 6.07 -6.80
CA ASN A 56 -0.59 6.94 -7.16
C ASN A 56 -1.69 6.19 -7.92
N PHE A 57 -1.34 5.18 -8.72
CA PHE A 57 -2.20 4.60 -9.74
C PHE A 57 -2.12 3.07 -9.87
N SER A 58 -1.31 2.38 -9.07
CA SER A 58 -1.05 0.95 -9.20
C SER A 58 -0.88 0.31 -7.82
N PRO A 59 -1.55 -0.83 -7.53
CA PRO A 59 -1.28 -1.62 -6.35
C PRO A 59 -0.14 -2.62 -6.59
N TYR A 60 0.55 -2.94 -5.50
CA TYR A 60 1.70 -3.82 -5.43
C TYR A 60 1.54 -4.77 -4.25
N THR A 61 2.14 -5.95 -4.35
CA THR A 61 2.44 -6.81 -3.19
C THR A 61 3.91 -6.68 -2.80
N TYR A 62 4.25 -6.94 -1.53
CA TYR A 62 5.62 -6.87 -1.03
C TYR A 62 6.07 -8.20 -0.43
N ASN A 63 7.28 -8.63 -0.80
CA ASN A 63 7.94 -9.75 -0.14
C ASN A 63 8.42 -9.32 1.26
N LYS A 64 7.94 -10.00 2.32
CA LYS A 64 8.24 -9.64 3.71
C LYS A 64 9.72 -9.80 4.11
N THR A 65 10.45 -10.64 3.41
CA THR A 65 11.86 -10.95 3.70
C THR A 65 12.80 -10.00 2.97
N THR A 66 12.54 -9.73 1.68
CA THR A 66 13.45 -8.93 0.84
C THR A 66 12.98 -7.50 0.62
N GLY A 67 11.73 -7.21 0.94
CA GLY A 67 11.06 -5.94 0.63
C GLY A 67 10.66 -5.77 -0.84
N ALA A 68 11.04 -6.70 -1.73
CA ALA A 68 10.82 -6.56 -3.17
C ALA A 68 9.33 -6.47 -3.50
N ALA A 69 8.96 -5.46 -4.29
CA ALA A 69 7.59 -5.25 -4.70
C ALA A 69 7.26 -5.92 -6.03
N THR A 70 6.03 -6.40 -6.16
CA THR A 70 5.49 -6.99 -7.38
C THR A 70 4.23 -6.24 -7.79
N LEU A 71 4.21 -5.67 -8.99
CA LEU A 71 3.06 -4.96 -9.56
C LEU A 71 1.89 -5.91 -9.77
N ILE A 72 0.69 -5.50 -9.36
CA ILE A 72 -0.55 -6.23 -9.63
C ILE A 72 -1.15 -5.77 -10.97
N GLY A 73 -1.25 -4.45 -11.19
CA GLY A 73 -1.78 -3.85 -12.42
C GLY A 73 -2.16 -2.37 -12.23
N PRO A 74 -2.66 -1.67 -13.25
CA PRO A 74 -3.11 -0.29 -13.10
C PRO A 74 -4.51 -0.21 -12.50
N THR A 75 -4.76 0.83 -11.69
CA THR A 75 -6.10 1.16 -11.15
C THR A 75 -7.05 1.69 -12.20
N LEU A 76 -6.53 2.38 -13.23
CA LEU A 76 -7.33 3.09 -14.24
C LEU A 76 -8.32 4.12 -13.66
N LEU A 77 -8.09 4.54 -12.41
CA LEU A 77 -8.85 5.60 -11.77
C LEU A 77 -8.41 6.96 -12.33
N PRO A 78 -9.32 7.95 -12.42
CA PRO A 78 -9.01 9.26 -12.95
C PRO A 78 -8.12 10.09 -12.01
N ASN A 79 -8.17 9.84 -10.69
CA ASN A 79 -7.31 10.50 -9.72
C ASN A 79 -6.41 9.50 -8.96
N LEU A 80 -5.46 10.06 -8.23
CA LEU A 80 -4.54 9.29 -7.40
C LEU A 80 -5.23 8.72 -6.15
N VAL A 81 -4.72 7.61 -5.62
CA VAL A 81 -5.30 6.92 -4.46
C VAL A 81 -4.55 7.26 -3.18
N GLU A 82 -5.06 8.22 -2.38
CA GLU A 82 -4.43 8.88 -1.23
C GLU A 82 -4.30 8.08 0.08
N ALA A 83 -5.02 6.96 0.20
CA ALA A 83 -4.91 6.02 1.31
C ALA A 83 -5.47 4.67 0.88
N ALA A 84 -5.16 3.60 1.62
CA ALA A 84 -5.80 2.32 1.41
C ALA A 84 -5.86 1.50 2.71
N ASP A 85 -6.94 0.75 2.88
CA ASP A 85 -7.08 -0.21 3.98
C ASP A 85 -8.06 -1.33 3.63
N PHE A 86 -7.94 -2.45 4.34
CA PHE A 86 -8.82 -3.61 4.18
C PHE A 86 -10.03 -3.52 5.11
N ASN A 87 -11.20 -3.91 4.61
CA ASN A 87 -12.30 -4.29 5.50
C ASN A 87 -12.12 -5.74 6.02
N SER A 88 -12.99 -6.14 6.95
CA SER A 88 -12.99 -7.50 7.53
C SER A 88 -13.25 -8.63 6.52
N ASN A 89 -13.82 -8.31 5.36
CA ASN A 89 -14.12 -9.26 4.29
C ASN A 89 -12.96 -9.39 3.28
N GLY A 90 -11.83 -8.70 3.50
CA GLY A 90 -10.67 -8.74 2.61
C GLY A 90 -10.80 -7.88 1.35
N VAL A 91 -11.78 -6.96 1.31
CA VAL A 91 -11.89 -5.97 0.25
C VAL A 91 -10.93 -4.82 0.56
N LEU A 92 -10.04 -4.51 -0.39
CA LEU A 92 -9.18 -3.34 -0.31
C LEU A 92 -9.94 -2.11 -0.78
N TYR A 93 -10.06 -1.14 0.10
CA TYR A 93 -10.56 0.18 -0.23
C TYR A 93 -9.42 1.16 -0.42
N GLY A 94 -9.57 2.07 -1.37
CA GLY A 94 -8.71 3.22 -1.61
C GLY A 94 -9.46 4.53 -1.39
N MET A 95 -8.77 5.56 -0.93
CA MET A 95 -9.28 6.94 -0.92
C MET A 95 -8.83 7.63 -2.19
N GLU A 96 -9.65 7.62 -3.24
CA GLU A 96 -9.34 8.28 -4.50
C GLU A 96 -9.66 9.78 -4.41
N GLY A 97 -8.79 10.61 -4.99
CA GLY A 97 -8.99 12.05 -5.08
C GLY A 97 -8.36 12.88 -3.95
N GLY A 98 -8.55 14.20 -4.05
CA GLY A 98 -7.95 15.17 -3.14
C GLY A 98 -6.43 15.40 -3.33
N GLY A 99 -5.92 15.10 -4.53
CA GLY A 99 -4.60 15.42 -5.06
C GLY A 99 -4.54 15.06 -6.56
N GLY A 100 -3.79 15.81 -7.39
CA GLY A 100 -3.75 15.64 -8.85
C GLY A 100 -4.44 16.78 -9.63
N SER A 101 -5.04 16.49 -10.78
CA SER A 101 -5.77 17.45 -11.66
C SER A 101 -7.18 17.81 -11.18
N ASP A 102 -7.62 17.27 -10.04
CA ASP A 102 -8.91 17.61 -9.43
C ASP A 102 -8.82 18.94 -8.66
N TYR A 103 -9.56 19.94 -9.13
CA TYR A 103 -9.69 21.26 -8.49
C TYR A 103 -10.74 21.27 -7.36
N LEU A 104 -11.64 20.28 -7.32
CA LEU A 104 -12.74 20.22 -6.37
C LEU A 104 -12.36 19.59 -5.03
N HIS A 105 -11.18 18.96 -4.95
CA HIS A 105 -10.67 18.25 -3.77
C HIS A 105 -11.65 17.17 -3.26
N LEU A 106 -12.42 16.57 -4.17
CA LEU A 106 -13.35 15.52 -3.81
C LEU A 106 -12.56 14.26 -3.46
N ARG A 107 -13.02 13.58 -2.42
CA ARG A 107 -12.47 12.30 -1.99
C ARG A 107 -13.57 11.27 -2.00
N VAL A 108 -13.30 10.14 -2.66
CA VAL A 108 -14.26 9.06 -2.80
C VAL A 108 -13.60 7.76 -2.38
N LEU A 109 -14.40 6.93 -1.71
CA LEU A 109 -13.98 5.58 -1.37
C LEU A 109 -14.18 4.70 -2.61
N VAL A 110 -13.11 4.07 -3.07
CA VAL A 110 -13.12 3.13 -4.20
C VAL A 110 -12.70 1.75 -3.72
N THR A 111 -13.06 0.71 -4.45
CA THR A 111 -12.53 -0.65 -4.28
C THR A 111 -11.40 -0.90 -5.27
N ILE A 112 -10.46 -1.78 -4.92
CA ILE A 112 -9.34 -2.15 -5.79
C ILE A 112 -9.29 -3.67 -5.92
N ASN A 113 -9.31 -4.16 -7.16
CA ASN A 113 -9.21 -5.58 -7.47
C ASN A 113 -7.77 -6.07 -7.27
N LEU A 114 -7.56 -7.04 -6.38
CA LEU A 114 -6.23 -7.54 -6.01
C LEU A 114 -5.60 -8.49 -7.02
N THR A 115 -6.34 -8.90 -8.05
CA THR A 115 -5.84 -9.76 -9.13
C THR A 115 -5.46 -8.94 -10.35
N THR A 116 -6.21 -7.89 -10.66
CA THR A 116 -6.03 -7.09 -11.89
C THR A 116 -5.50 -5.67 -11.63
N GLY A 117 -5.63 -5.18 -10.41
CA GLY A 117 -5.31 -3.81 -10.01
C GLY A 117 -6.43 -2.80 -10.25
N LEU A 118 -7.48 -3.15 -11.02
CA LEU A 118 -8.53 -2.23 -11.44
C LEU A 118 -9.30 -1.63 -10.25
N GLY A 119 -9.53 -0.32 -10.31
CA GLY A 119 -10.37 0.42 -9.37
C GLY A 119 -11.84 0.42 -9.77
N GLY A 120 -12.75 0.46 -8.79
CA GLY A 120 -14.19 0.53 -8.99
C GLY A 120 -14.90 1.39 -7.93
N TRP A 121 -15.92 2.14 -8.37
CA TRP A 121 -16.75 3.03 -7.55
C TRP A 121 -17.93 2.28 -6.91
#